data_AF-A0A9E7JN84-F1
#
_entry.id   AF-A0A9E7JN84-F1
#
_cell.length_a   1.000
_cell.length_b   1.000
_cell.length_c   1.000
_cell.angle_alpha   90.00
_cell.angle_beta   90.00
_cell.angle_gamma   90.00
#
_symmetry.space_group_name_H-M   'P 1'
#
loop_
_entity.id
_entity.type
_entity.pdbx_description
1 polymer ?
#
loop_
_entity_poly.entity_id
_entity_poly.type
_entity_poly.pdbx_seq_one_letter_code
_entity_poly.pdbx_strand_id
1 'polypeptide(L)'
;MSLEGTVERREGSPAGNGNGPVAKQPAPPARPTYGDRRLRLNPNTEHKPERYDDVQSEYDSVIFSSLERHLPPSMLDVSRDAKVEFMKEILSRYLPEGERNRVQRHKEYRKKLMSAYQPLHKELYSLHPSAFFVPSFLKAINDNTEESFRNFLCEPSPGIYTFPMFQPSFCELLLDEVENFEKWVSTVKFKIMRPNTMNKYGAVLDDFGLEAMLNKLIEEFVSPLAKVFFPDVGGSTLDSHHGFVVEYGKDKDVELGN
;
A
#
# COMPACT_ATOMS: atom_id res chain seq x y z
N MET A 1 -21.66 49.67 15.86
CA MET A 1 -22.37 49.91 17.14
C MET A 1 -22.28 48.60 17.91
N SER A 2 -21.18 48.33 18.63
CA SER A 2 -20.89 48.76 20.03
C SER A 2 -21.98 48.23 20.98
N LEU A 3 -21.71 47.46 22.04
CA LEU A 3 -20.71 47.60 23.12
C LEU A 3 -20.33 46.19 23.62
N GLU A 4 -19.07 45.82 23.83
CA GLU A 4 -18.12 46.23 24.89
C GLU A 4 -18.41 45.63 26.28
N GLY A 5 -17.41 44.94 26.82
CA GLY A 5 -17.39 44.32 28.15
C GLY A 5 -15.93 44.13 28.57
N THR A 6 -15.26 45.25 28.85
CA THR A 6 -13.88 45.38 29.29
C THR A 6 -13.83 45.31 30.82
N VAL A 7 -12.92 44.51 31.42
CA VAL A 7 -12.52 44.68 32.83
C VAL A 7 -11.00 44.62 32.95
N GLU A 8 -10.47 45.84 33.06
CA GLU A 8 -9.31 46.37 33.77
C GLU A 8 -8.04 45.55 34.05
N ARG A 9 -6.98 46.14 33.50
CA ARG A 9 -5.57 46.15 33.88
C ARG A 9 -5.37 46.79 35.26
N ARG A 10 -4.48 46.25 36.10
CA ARG A 10 -3.88 46.98 37.23
C ARG A 10 -2.36 46.94 37.10
N GLU A 11 -1.76 48.08 36.82
CA GLU A 11 -0.32 48.32 36.91
C GLU A 11 0.10 48.60 38.36
N GLY A 12 1.34 48.21 38.70
CA GLY A 12 2.04 48.62 39.91
C GLY A 12 3.50 48.16 39.86
N SER A 13 4.40 49.06 39.45
CA SER A 13 5.86 49.06 39.77
C SER A 13 6.10 50.07 40.92
N PRO A 14 7.28 50.18 41.60
CA PRO A 14 8.63 49.78 41.18
C PRO A 14 9.62 49.27 42.29
N ALA A 15 10.81 48.88 41.81
CA ALA A 15 12.16 48.98 42.40
C ALA A 15 12.50 48.30 43.76
N GLY A 16 13.41 47.32 43.68
CA GLY A 16 14.21 46.82 44.80
C GLY A 16 15.59 46.37 44.33
N ASN A 17 16.60 47.20 44.57
CA ASN A 17 18.01 46.97 44.23
C ASN A 17 18.62 46.00 45.25
N GLY A 18 19.12 44.84 44.81
CA GLY A 18 19.72 43.83 45.69
C GLY A 18 20.82 43.05 44.99
N ASN A 19 22.07 43.48 45.22
CA ASN A 19 23.28 42.88 44.67
C ASN A 19 23.64 41.62 45.47
N GLY A 20 23.65 40.44 44.85
CA GLY A 20 24.12 39.18 45.44
C GLY A 20 24.62 38.23 44.34
N PRO A 21 25.71 37.47 44.54
CA PRO A 21 26.34 36.72 43.46
C PRO A 21 25.53 35.45 43.16
N VAL A 22 24.95 35.38 41.96
CA VAL A 22 24.28 34.17 41.47
C VAL A 22 25.35 33.19 40.96
N ALA A 23 25.51 32.07 41.68
CA ALA A 23 26.31 30.94 41.24
C ALA A 23 25.76 30.42 39.90
N LYS A 24 26.62 30.33 38.88
CA LYS A 24 26.28 29.78 37.55
C LYS A 24 25.96 28.29 37.70
N GLN A 25 24.69 27.91 37.57
CA GLN A 25 24.32 26.52 37.28
C GLN A 25 24.78 26.17 35.85
N PRO A 26 25.29 24.95 35.61
CA PRO A 26 25.66 24.52 34.27
C PRO A 26 24.41 24.42 33.38
N ALA A 27 24.54 24.90 32.15
CA ALA A 27 23.48 24.90 31.15
C ALA A 27 22.97 23.47 30.88
N PRO A 28 21.66 23.28 30.62
CA PRO A 28 21.13 21.98 30.18
C PRO A 28 21.79 21.58 28.85
N PRO A 29 21.99 20.27 28.60
CA PRO A 29 22.62 19.81 27.36
C PRO A 29 21.82 20.32 26.15
N ALA A 30 22.54 20.92 25.21
CA ALA A 30 21.98 21.49 23.99
C ALA A 30 21.12 20.44 23.28
N ARG A 31 19.86 20.79 22.97
CA ARG A 31 19.02 19.96 22.10
C ARG A 31 19.71 19.90 20.73
N PRO A 32 19.95 18.72 20.15
CA PRO A 32 20.60 18.61 18.85
C PRO A 32 19.75 19.34 17.80
N THR A 33 20.41 20.22 17.06
CA THR A 33 19.82 21.03 15.99
C THR A 33 19.31 20.13 14.87
N TYR A 34 18.22 20.54 14.21
CA TYR A 34 17.51 19.77 13.18
C TYR A 34 18.39 19.28 12.00
N GLY A 35 19.61 19.79 11.83
CA GLY A 35 20.55 19.40 10.78
C GLY A 35 21.13 17.99 10.92
N ASP A 36 21.32 17.50 12.15
CA ASP A 36 21.91 16.17 12.43
C ASP A 36 20.90 15.02 12.34
N ARG A 37 19.64 15.32 12.03
CA ARG A 37 18.56 14.33 11.95
C ARG A 37 18.31 13.81 10.53
N ARG A 38 19.14 14.18 9.55
CA ARG A 38 18.97 13.79 8.14
C ARG A 38 19.76 12.52 7.83
N LEU A 39 19.09 11.59 7.18
CA LEU A 39 19.72 10.43 6.57
C LEU A 39 20.70 10.87 5.49
N ARG A 40 21.81 10.14 5.37
CA ARG A 40 22.75 10.27 4.26
C ARG A 40 22.06 9.84 2.96
N LEU A 41 22.32 10.58 1.89
CA LEU A 41 21.80 10.23 0.56
C LEU A 41 22.35 8.88 0.07
N ASN A 42 23.63 8.61 0.35
CA ASN A 42 24.30 7.37 -0.04
C ASN A 42 24.55 6.48 1.19
N PRO A 43 24.34 5.16 1.07
CA PRO A 43 24.59 4.22 2.15
C PRO A 43 26.09 4.16 2.47
N ASN A 44 26.41 4.02 3.74
CA ASN A 44 27.76 3.72 4.18
C ASN A 44 28.07 2.24 3.88
N THR A 45 28.87 1.99 2.84
CA THR A 45 29.26 0.65 2.40
C THR A 45 30.29 -0.02 3.30
N GLU A 46 30.99 0.75 4.14
CA GLU A 46 31.98 0.23 5.08
C GLU A 46 31.35 -0.15 6.43
N HIS A 47 30.15 0.38 6.72
CA HIS A 47 29.41 0.05 7.94
C HIS A 47 28.67 -1.27 7.82
N LYS A 48 28.92 -2.20 8.75
CA LYS A 48 28.12 -3.42 8.88
C LYS A 48 26.95 -3.13 9.81
N PRO A 49 25.71 -3.10 9.29
CA PRO A 49 24.56 -2.88 10.13
C PRO A 49 24.38 -4.03 11.11
N GLU A 50 23.81 -3.71 12.27
CA GLU A 50 23.47 -4.69 13.28
C GLU A 50 22.27 -5.54 12.83
N ARG A 51 22.13 -6.74 13.41
CA ARG A 51 20.91 -7.53 13.21
C ARG A 51 19.82 -7.00 14.12
N TYR A 52 18.62 -6.82 13.55
CA TYR A 52 17.46 -6.27 14.27
C TYR A 52 16.29 -7.27 14.33
N ASP A 53 16.57 -8.57 14.18
CA ASP A 53 15.56 -9.65 14.12
C ASP A 53 14.80 -9.83 15.45
N ASP A 54 15.43 -9.43 16.56
CA ASP A 54 14.91 -9.45 17.93
C ASP A 54 14.16 -8.16 18.32
N VAL A 55 14.23 -7.11 17.49
CA VAL A 55 13.48 -5.89 17.76
C VAL A 55 12.00 -6.16 17.49
N GLN A 56 11.20 -6.27 18.54
CA GLN A 56 9.74 -6.23 18.43
C GLN A 56 9.33 -4.84 17.92
N SER A 57 9.17 -4.76 16.61
CA SER A 57 8.80 -3.56 15.88
C SER A 57 7.77 -3.93 14.82
N GLU A 58 6.93 -2.95 14.48
CA GLU A 58 5.94 -3.05 13.40
C GLU A 58 6.60 -2.94 12.01
N TYR A 59 7.89 -2.58 11.96
CA TYR A 59 8.70 -2.49 10.76
C TYR A 59 9.56 -3.74 10.59
N ASP A 60 9.76 -4.17 9.35
CA ASP A 60 10.65 -5.29 9.00
C ASP A 60 12.09 -5.03 9.48
N SER A 61 12.77 -6.05 10.01
CA SER A 61 14.16 -5.93 10.49
C SER A 61 15.11 -5.48 9.37
N VAL A 62 14.77 -5.79 8.12
CA VAL A 62 15.50 -5.36 6.92
C VAL A 62 15.49 -3.83 6.77
N ILE A 63 14.39 -3.16 7.15
CA ILE A 63 14.27 -1.70 7.09
C ILE A 63 15.26 -1.06 8.05
N PHE A 64 15.39 -1.57 9.28
CA PHE A 64 16.34 -1.04 10.26
C PHE A 64 17.79 -1.23 9.80
N SER A 65 18.13 -2.42 9.30
CA SER A 65 19.49 -2.68 8.80
C SER A 65 19.86 -1.83 7.60
N SER A 66 18.89 -1.52 6.73
CA SER A 66 19.08 -0.63 5.58
C SER A 66 19.21 0.81 6.05
N LEU A 67 18.33 1.25 6.94
CA LEU A 67 18.29 2.61 7.46
C LEU A 67 19.54 2.95 8.28
N GLU A 68 20.13 1.97 8.97
CA GLU A 68 21.40 2.12 9.69
C GLU A 68 22.54 2.56 8.78
N ARG A 69 22.62 2.02 7.57
CA ARG A 69 23.65 2.42 6.59
C ARG A 69 23.50 3.87 6.15
N HIS A 70 22.31 4.44 6.31
CA HIS A 70 22.01 5.83 5.98
C HIS A 70 22.06 6.75 7.19
N LEU A 71 22.38 6.25 8.39
CA LEU A 71 22.50 7.11 9.57
C LEU A 71 23.72 8.05 9.44
N PRO A 72 23.64 9.27 10.01
CA PRO A 72 24.79 10.16 10.11
C PRO A 72 25.87 9.55 11.01
N PRO A 73 27.17 9.88 10.80
CA PRO A 73 28.27 9.32 11.59
C PRO A 73 28.10 9.49 13.10
N SER A 74 27.51 10.61 13.54
CA SER A 74 27.19 10.90 14.94
C SER A 74 26.22 9.91 15.58
N MET A 75 25.44 9.18 14.78
CA MET A 75 24.49 8.16 15.20
C MET A 75 24.96 6.73 14.91
N LEU A 76 26.14 6.52 14.31
CA LEU A 76 26.69 5.18 14.11
C LEU A 76 27.42 4.66 15.36
N ASP A 77 27.97 5.57 16.16
CA ASP A 77 28.75 5.27 17.37
C ASP A 77 27.89 5.17 18.65
N VAL A 78 26.59 5.43 18.56
CA VAL A 78 25.66 5.36 19.70
C VAL A 78 25.16 3.95 19.94
N SER A 79 24.54 3.72 21.11
CA SER A 79 23.99 2.42 21.46
C SER A 79 22.91 1.97 20.46
N ARG A 80 22.81 0.65 20.28
CA ARG A 80 21.80 0.00 19.46
C ARG A 80 20.38 0.51 19.72
N ASP A 81 20.01 0.68 20.99
CA ASP A 81 18.68 1.14 21.37
C ASP A 81 18.42 2.58 20.93
N ALA A 82 19.42 3.46 21.05
CA ALA A 82 19.32 4.85 20.59
C ALA A 82 19.24 4.95 19.05
N LYS A 83 19.95 4.06 18.32
CA LYS A 83 19.80 3.93 16.87
C LYS A 83 18.37 3.53 16.49
N VAL A 84 17.80 2.53 17.17
CA VAL A 84 16.44 2.04 16.91
C VAL A 84 15.41 3.13 17.20
N GLU A 85 15.53 3.86 18.31
CA GLU A 85 14.60 4.95 18.65
C GLU A 85 14.63 6.07 17.61
N PHE A 86 15.83 6.46 17.16
CA PHE A 86 16.00 7.45 16.11
C PHE A 86 15.42 7.00 14.76
N MET A 87 15.67 5.74 14.38
CA MET A 87 15.10 5.13 13.18
C MET A 87 13.57 5.08 13.25
N LYS A 88 13.00 4.68 14.39
CA LYS A 88 11.55 4.70 14.63
C LYS A 88 10.99 6.12 14.52
N GLU A 89 11.68 7.12 15.05
CA GLU A 89 11.27 8.52 14.94
C GLU A 89 11.21 8.95 13.47
N ILE A 90 12.22 8.61 12.67
CA ILE A 90 12.21 8.89 11.22
C ILE A 90 11.05 8.19 10.54
N LEU A 91 10.91 6.88 10.74
CA LEU A 91 9.86 6.09 10.10
C LEU A 91 8.46 6.58 10.49
N SER A 92 8.27 7.05 11.73
CA SER A 92 6.98 7.60 12.19
C SER A 92 6.55 8.88 11.46
N ARG A 93 7.50 9.64 10.91
CA ARG A 93 7.23 10.86 10.12
C ARG A 93 6.76 10.54 8.71
N TYR A 94 7.26 9.45 8.13
CA TYR A 94 6.92 9.01 6.77
C TYR A 94 5.75 8.02 6.74
N LEU A 95 5.46 7.37 7.87
CA LEU A 95 4.35 6.45 8.02
C LEU A 95 3.58 6.80 9.32
N PRO A 96 2.65 7.77 9.26
CA PRO A 96 1.86 8.19 10.42
C PRO A 96 1.11 7.01 11.05
N GLU A 97 0.84 7.08 12.35
CA GLU A 97 0.14 6.01 13.09
C GLU A 97 -1.21 5.62 12.47
N GLY A 98 -1.92 6.58 11.86
CA GLY A 98 -3.18 6.31 11.18
C GLY A 98 -3.05 5.36 9.99
N GLU A 99 -2.02 5.56 9.16
CA GLU A 99 -1.73 4.68 8.02
C GLU A 99 -1.23 3.32 8.48
N ARG A 100 -0.36 3.30 9.50
CA ARG A 100 0.11 2.05 10.15
C ARG A 100 -1.05 1.20 10.66
N ASN A 101 -1.93 1.81 11.44
CA ASN A 101 -3.12 1.15 11.97
C ASN A 101 -4.06 0.68 10.84
N ARG A 102 -4.07 1.34 9.68
CA ARG A 102 -4.89 0.93 8.54
C ARG A 102 -4.29 -0.31 7.85
N VAL A 103 -2.98 -0.31 7.60
CA VAL A 103 -2.26 -1.46 7.00
C VAL A 103 -2.35 -2.69 7.89
N GLN A 104 -2.10 -2.52 9.20
CA GLN A 104 -2.16 -3.62 10.15
C GLN A 104 -3.58 -4.21 10.25
N ARG A 105 -4.61 -3.35 10.35
CA ARG A 105 -6.02 -3.81 10.33
C ARG A 105 -6.37 -4.53 9.03
N HIS A 106 -5.87 -4.07 7.89
CA HIS A 106 -6.09 -4.72 6.60
C HIS A 106 -5.44 -6.12 6.56
N LYS A 107 -4.20 -6.25 7.06
CA LYS A 107 -3.49 -7.53 7.16
C LYS A 107 -4.20 -8.52 8.08
N GLU A 108 -4.66 -8.07 9.25
CA GLU A 108 -5.44 -8.89 10.18
C GLU A 108 -6.80 -9.30 9.61
N TYR A 109 -7.47 -8.38 8.92
CA TYR A 109 -8.71 -8.66 8.20
C TYR A 109 -8.51 -9.75 7.15
N ARG A 110 -7.49 -9.61 6.27
CA ARG A 110 -7.17 -10.62 5.26
C ARG A 110 -6.86 -11.97 5.89
N LYS A 111 -6.05 -12.01 6.96
CA LYS A 111 -5.71 -13.25 7.67
C LYS A 111 -6.94 -13.95 8.26
N LYS A 112 -7.87 -13.20 8.85
CA LYS A 112 -9.13 -13.75 9.36
C LYS A 112 -10.00 -14.30 8.23
N LEU A 113 -10.05 -13.59 7.11
CA LEU A 113 -10.88 -14.01 5.99
C LEU A 113 -10.31 -15.26 5.29
N MET A 114 -9.00 -15.30 5.05
CA MET A 114 -8.31 -16.48 4.50
C MET A 114 -8.41 -17.74 5.39
N SER A 115 -8.56 -17.58 6.71
CA SER A 115 -8.71 -18.72 7.63
C SER A 115 -10.16 -19.17 7.79
N ALA A 116 -11.14 -18.32 7.47
CA ALA A 116 -12.55 -18.58 7.68
C ALA A 116 -13.29 -19.00 6.40
N TYR A 117 -12.86 -18.51 5.24
CA TYR A 117 -13.44 -18.85 3.95
C TYR A 117 -12.74 -20.06 3.32
N GLN A 118 -13.53 -20.99 2.76
CA GLN A 118 -13.03 -22.11 1.98
C GLN A 118 -13.41 -21.90 0.50
N PRO A 119 -12.43 -21.87 -0.41
CA PRO A 119 -12.71 -21.72 -1.83
C PRO A 119 -13.51 -22.89 -2.41
N LEU A 120 -14.42 -22.58 -3.33
CA LEU A 120 -15.21 -23.58 -4.05
C LEU A 120 -14.40 -24.14 -5.22
N HIS A 121 -13.78 -23.26 -6.01
CA HIS A 121 -12.99 -23.59 -7.20
C HIS A 121 -11.51 -23.36 -6.95
N LYS A 122 -10.83 -24.35 -6.35
CA LYS A 122 -9.37 -24.31 -6.11
C LYS A 122 -8.54 -24.13 -7.40
N GLU A 123 -9.11 -24.51 -8.53
CA GLU A 123 -8.49 -24.32 -9.84
C GLU A 123 -8.23 -22.84 -10.12
N LEU A 124 -9.11 -21.92 -9.70
CA LEU A 124 -8.91 -20.47 -9.91
C LEU A 124 -7.64 -19.92 -9.24
N TYR A 125 -7.14 -20.59 -8.21
CA TYR A 125 -5.95 -20.19 -7.47
C TYR A 125 -4.66 -20.70 -8.11
N SER A 126 -4.79 -21.69 -9.01
CA SER A 126 -3.70 -22.20 -9.84
C SER A 126 -3.92 -21.69 -11.26
N LEU A 127 -3.15 -20.66 -11.65
CA LEU A 127 -3.22 -20.12 -13.01
C LEU A 127 -2.89 -21.23 -14.02
N HIS A 128 -3.90 -21.70 -14.75
CA HIS A 128 -3.77 -22.69 -15.82
C HIS A 128 -3.99 -21.97 -17.17
N PRO A 129 -2.93 -21.50 -17.84
CA PRO A 129 -3.08 -20.60 -18.98
C PRO A 129 -3.93 -21.19 -20.11
N SER A 130 -3.77 -22.48 -20.39
CA SER A 130 -4.51 -23.20 -21.44
C SER A 130 -6.01 -23.36 -21.16
N ALA A 131 -6.42 -23.38 -19.88
CA ALA A 131 -7.81 -23.48 -19.49
C ALA A 131 -8.48 -22.11 -19.34
N PHE A 132 -7.71 -21.08 -18.97
CA PHE A 132 -8.26 -19.77 -18.61
C PHE A 132 -8.28 -18.81 -19.78
N PHE A 133 -7.28 -18.87 -20.65
CA PHE A 133 -7.15 -17.94 -21.76
C PHE A 133 -7.65 -18.55 -23.06
N VAL A 134 -8.14 -17.67 -23.94
CA VAL A 134 -8.45 -18.08 -25.30
C VAL A 134 -7.14 -18.44 -26.05
N PRO A 135 -7.15 -19.47 -26.92
CA PRO A 135 -5.93 -19.89 -27.62
C PRO A 135 -5.26 -18.79 -28.44
N SER A 136 -6.04 -17.87 -28.99
CA SER A 136 -5.55 -16.72 -29.75
C SER A 136 -4.74 -15.75 -28.88
N PHE A 137 -5.17 -15.54 -27.63
CA PHE A 137 -4.46 -14.69 -26.65
C PHE A 137 -3.11 -15.32 -26.29
N LEU A 138 -3.11 -16.62 -25.95
CA LEU A 138 -1.87 -17.33 -25.63
C LEU A 138 -0.87 -17.32 -26.77
N LYS A 139 -1.36 -17.49 -28.00
CA LYS A 139 -0.51 -17.41 -29.19
C LYS A 139 0.13 -16.03 -29.31
N ALA A 140 -0.65 -14.96 -29.15
CA ALA A 140 -0.13 -13.60 -29.23
C ALA A 140 0.94 -13.32 -28.15
N ILE A 141 0.70 -13.76 -26.92
CA ILE A 141 1.65 -13.62 -25.81
C ILE A 141 2.93 -14.43 -26.04
N ASN A 142 2.81 -15.67 -26.55
CA ASN A 142 3.97 -16.51 -26.85
C ASN A 142 4.81 -15.97 -28.02
N ASP A 143 4.15 -15.41 -29.04
CA ASP A 143 4.83 -14.79 -30.18
C ASP A 143 5.54 -13.50 -29.74
N ASN A 144 5.00 -12.77 -28.76
CA ASN A 144 5.52 -11.54 -28.15
C ASN A 144 6.03 -10.50 -29.17
N THR A 145 5.36 -10.42 -30.32
CA THR A 145 5.65 -9.46 -31.39
C THR A 145 4.54 -8.42 -31.48
N GLU A 146 4.92 -7.19 -31.77
CA GLU A 146 3.96 -6.09 -31.94
C GLU A 146 2.95 -6.40 -33.04
N GLU A 147 3.37 -7.03 -34.14
CA GLU A 147 2.48 -7.45 -35.22
C GLU A 147 1.45 -8.50 -34.76
N SER A 148 1.86 -9.50 -33.97
CA SER A 148 0.93 -10.51 -33.43
C SER A 148 -0.09 -9.88 -32.49
N PHE A 149 0.35 -8.95 -31.65
CA PHE A 149 -0.56 -8.18 -30.79
C PHE A 149 -1.51 -7.29 -31.60
N ARG A 150 -1.02 -6.51 -32.57
CA ARG A 150 -1.85 -5.64 -33.42
C ARG A 150 -2.86 -6.41 -34.28
N ASN A 151 -2.54 -7.62 -34.69
CA ASN A 151 -3.47 -8.48 -35.42
C ASN A 151 -4.58 -9.06 -34.53
N PHE A 152 -4.33 -9.15 -33.23
CA PHE A 152 -5.25 -9.73 -32.25
C PHE A 152 -6.08 -8.68 -31.50
N LEU A 153 -5.51 -7.50 -31.27
CA LEU A 153 -6.12 -6.37 -30.58
C LEU A 153 -6.88 -5.48 -31.54
N CYS A 154 -8.05 -5.01 -31.14
CA CYS A 154 -8.79 -3.97 -31.84
C CYS A 154 -8.70 -2.67 -31.05
N GLU A 155 -8.35 -1.57 -31.72
CA GLU A 155 -8.30 -0.22 -31.14
C GLU A 155 -9.53 0.59 -31.58
N PRO A 156 -10.67 0.50 -30.85
CA PRO A 156 -11.86 1.28 -31.19
C PRO A 156 -11.68 2.80 -31.04
N SER A 157 -10.76 3.24 -30.20
CA SER A 157 -10.44 4.65 -29.95
C SER A 157 -8.96 4.77 -29.58
N PRO A 158 -8.28 5.90 -29.89
CA PRO A 158 -6.88 6.10 -29.55
C PRO A 158 -6.57 5.78 -28.08
N GLY A 159 -5.67 4.84 -27.85
CA GLY A 159 -5.24 4.40 -26.52
C GLY A 159 -6.22 3.46 -25.79
N ILE A 160 -7.29 3.01 -26.45
CA ILE A 160 -8.23 2.01 -25.92
C ILE A 160 -8.12 0.74 -26.77
N TYR A 161 -7.70 -0.35 -26.16
CA TYR A 161 -7.56 -1.65 -26.82
C TYR A 161 -8.60 -2.65 -26.29
N THR A 162 -9.17 -3.43 -27.20
CA THR A 162 -10.18 -4.45 -26.90
C THR A 162 -9.74 -5.78 -27.50
N PHE A 163 -9.89 -6.85 -26.72
CA PHE A 163 -9.46 -8.20 -27.13
C PHE A 163 -10.14 -9.28 -26.27
N PRO A 164 -10.36 -10.47 -26.83
CA PRO A 164 -10.87 -11.61 -26.06
C PRO A 164 -9.75 -12.20 -25.21
N MET A 165 -9.82 -12.10 -23.88
CA MET A 165 -8.76 -12.61 -23.01
C MET A 165 -9.12 -13.97 -22.41
N PHE A 166 -10.25 -14.05 -21.72
CA PHE A 166 -10.67 -15.22 -20.95
C PHE A 166 -11.63 -16.13 -21.72
N GLN A 167 -11.57 -17.42 -21.42
CA GLN A 167 -12.58 -18.37 -21.86
C GLN A 167 -13.90 -18.17 -21.09
N PRO A 168 -15.07 -18.42 -21.72
CA PRO A 168 -16.35 -18.34 -21.03
C PRO A 168 -16.44 -19.23 -19.80
N SER A 169 -15.86 -20.43 -19.85
CA SER A 169 -15.79 -21.37 -18.72
C SER A 169 -15.07 -20.77 -17.50
N PHE A 170 -13.98 -20.03 -17.71
CA PHE A 170 -13.30 -19.32 -16.64
C PHE A 170 -14.17 -18.22 -16.03
N CYS A 171 -14.88 -17.46 -16.88
CA CYS A 171 -15.79 -16.42 -16.41
C CYS A 171 -16.92 -17.01 -15.55
N GLU A 172 -17.49 -18.15 -15.94
CA GLU A 172 -18.51 -18.87 -15.17
C GLU A 172 -17.96 -19.33 -13.82
N LEU A 173 -16.78 -19.96 -13.79
CA LEU A 173 -16.12 -20.38 -12.54
C LEU A 173 -15.85 -19.20 -11.60
N LEU A 174 -15.39 -18.07 -12.14
CA LEU A 174 -15.12 -16.87 -11.36
C LEU A 174 -16.41 -16.29 -10.77
N LEU A 175 -17.50 -16.26 -11.54
CA LEU A 175 -18.80 -15.80 -11.07
C LEU A 175 -19.35 -16.71 -9.97
N ASP A 176 -19.27 -18.04 -10.15
CA ASP A 176 -19.70 -19.02 -9.14
C ASP A 176 -18.92 -18.87 -7.82
N GLU A 177 -17.59 -18.64 -7.90
CA GLU A 177 -16.76 -18.39 -6.72
C GLU A 177 -17.15 -17.08 -6.01
N VAL A 178 -17.40 -16.01 -6.76
CA VAL A 178 -17.83 -14.71 -6.20
C VAL A 178 -19.20 -14.84 -5.53
N GLU A 179 -20.16 -15.52 -6.15
CA GLU A 179 -21.46 -15.77 -5.55
C GLU A 179 -21.35 -16.60 -4.26
N ASN A 180 -20.51 -17.63 -4.25
CA ASN A 180 -20.27 -18.45 -3.07
C ASN A 180 -19.67 -17.61 -1.94
N PHE A 181 -18.70 -16.76 -2.26
CA PHE A 181 -18.11 -15.83 -1.32
C PHE A 181 -19.16 -14.87 -0.73
N GLU A 182 -20.00 -14.26 -1.56
CA GLU A 182 -21.05 -13.36 -1.07
C GLU A 182 -22.08 -14.08 -0.18
N LYS A 183 -22.49 -15.31 -0.54
CA LYS A 183 -23.38 -16.16 0.28
C LYS A 183 -22.75 -16.48 1.63
N TRP A 184 -21.45 -16.80 1.65
CA TRP A 184 -20.70 -17.04 2.89
C TRP A 184 -20.62 -15.78 3.77
N VAL A 185 -20.30 -14.62 3.18
CA VAL A 185 -20.24 -13.33 3.88
C VAL A 185 -21.58 -13.00 4.54
N SER A 186 -22.68 -13.20 3.81
CA SER A 186 -24.05 -12.99 4.32
C SER A 186 -24.37 -13.93 5.48
N THR A 187 -23.97 -15.19 5.40
CA THR A 187 -24.21 -16.22 6.42
C THR A 187 -23.41 -15.95 7.70
N VAL A 188 -22.12 -15.63 7.57
CA VAL A 188 -21.22 -15.37 8.69
C VAL A 188 -21.41 -13.95 9.25
N LYS A 189 -22.18 -13.10 8.55
CA LYS A 189 -22.31 -11.65 8.83
C LYS A 189 -20.94 -10.98 8.96
N PHE A 190 -20.00 -11.42 8.13
CA PHE A 190 -18.64 -10.89 8.15
C PHE A 190 -18.64 -9.51 7.49
N LYS A 191 -18.00 -8.53 8.11
CA LYS A 191 -17.92 -7.18 7.54
C LYS A 191 -16.80 -7.14 6.50
N ILE A 192 -17.15 -7.30 5.22
CA ILE A 192 -16.19 -7.19 4.12
C ILE A 192 -15.91 -5.74 3.72
N MET A 193 -14.71 -5.49 3.19
CA MET A 193 -14.43 -4.24 2.48
C MET A 193 -15.08 -4.27 1.11
N ARG A 194 -15.62 -3.12 0.67
CA ARG A 194 -16.26 -3.00 -0.64
C ARG A 194 -15.25 -2.54 -1.69
N PRO A 195 -15.42 -2.95 -2.96
CA PRO A 195 -14.47 -2.66 -4.04
C PRO A 195 -14.12 -1.19 -4.22
N ASN A 196 -15.11 -0.31 -4.13
CA ASN A 196 -14.92 1.13 -4.21
C ASN A 196 -16.09 1.85 -3.52
N THR A 197 -15.88 3.11 -3.15
CA THR A 197 -16.86 4.01 -2.52
C THR A 197 -18.14 4.16 -3.36
N MET A 198 -18.06 3.96 -4.67
CA MET A 198 -19.20 4.10 -5.59
C MET A 198 -20.01 2.80 -5.79
N ASN A 199 -19.47 1.63 -5.44
CA ASN A 199 -20.13 0.34 -5.67
C ASN A 199 -20.50 -0.30 -4.32
N LYS A 200 -21.80 -0.49 -4.10
CA LYS A 200 -22.35 -1.16 -2.93
C LYS A 200 -22.26 -2.69 -3.06
N TYR A 201 -22.23 -3.21 -4.29
CA TYR A 201 -22.23 -4.64 -4.59
C TYR A 201 -20.97 -5.07 -5.33
N GLY A 202 -20.53 -6.31 -5.05
CA GLY A 202 -19.27 -6.84 -5.53
C GLY A 202 -18.29 -7.26 -4.43
N ALA A 203 -17.21 -7.89 -4.89
CA ALA A 203 -16.19 -8.52 -4.04
C ALA A 203 -14.78 -8.13 -4.49
N VAL A 204 -13.89 -7.91 -3.53
CA VAL A 204 -12.46 -7.75 -3.77
C VAL A 204 -11.85 -9.14 -3.93
N LEU A 205 -11.17 -9.39 -5.04
CA LEU A 205 -10.63 -10.71 -5.38
C LEU A 205 -9.49 -11.12 -4.44
N ASP A 206 -8.70 -10.15 -3.98
CA ASP A 206 -7.63 -10.38 -3.01
C ASP A 206 -8.16 -10.93 -1.68
N ASP A 207 -9.39 -10.57 -1.29
CA ASP A 207 -9.93 -10.94 0.02
C ASP A 207 -10.01 -12.46 0.12
N PHE A 208 -10.61 -13.12 -0.87
CA PHE A 208 -10.75 -14.57 -0.86
C PHE A 208 -9.55 -15.32 -1.46
N GLY A 209 -8.44 -14.63 -1.76
CA GLY A 209 -7.13 -15.25 -2.00
C GLY A 209 -6.70 -15.36 -3.47
N LEU A 210 -7.33 -14.63 -4.39
CA LEU A 210 -6.91 -14.60 -5.80
C LEU A 210 -5.71 -13.67 -6.09
N GLU A 211 -5.19 -12.97 -5.08
CA GLU A 211 -4.04 -12.06 -5.19
C GLU A 211 -2.84 -12.69 -5.91
N ALA A 212 -2.49 -13.94 -5.58
CA ALA A 212 -1.35 -14.62 -6.21
C ALA A 212 -1.60 -14.95 -7.70
N MET A 213 -2.84 -15.27 -8.07
CA MET A 213 -3.21 -15.52 -9.46
C MET A 213 -3.19 -14.21 -10.26
N LEU A 214 -3.73 -13.12 -9.68
CA LEU A 214 -3.73 -11.80 -10.29
C LEU A 214 -2.33 -11.21 -10.45
N ASN A 215 -1.43 -11.42 -9.49
CA ASN A 215 -0.02 -11.03 -9.64
C ASN A 215 0.60 -11.68 -10.88
N LYS A 216 0.45 -13.00 -11.05
CA LYS A 216 0.94 -13.70 -12.24
C LYS A 216 0.27 -13.22 -13.52
N LEU A 217 -1.05 -12.97 -13.48
CA LEU A 217 -1.79 -12.41 -14.61
C LEU A 217 -1.19 -11.09 -15.08
N ILE A 218 -0.92 -10.18 -14.14
CA ILE A 218 -0.38 -8.86 -14.44
C ILE A 218 1.07 -8.97 -14.93
N GLU A 219 1.92 -9.70 -14.22
CA GLU A 219 3.34 -9.82 -14.53
C GLU A 219 3.59 -10.54 -15.86
N GLU A 220 2.94 -11.69 -16.09
CA GLU A 220 3.25 -12.57 -17.22
C GLU A 220 2.44 -12.22 -18.48
N PHE A 221 1.25 -11.64 -18.36
CA PHE A 221 0.32 -11.46 -19.50
C PHE A 221 -0.04 -10.00 -19.79
N VAL A 222 -0.25 -9.17 -18.77
CA VAL A 222 -0.65 -7.76 -18.99
C VAL A 222 0.55 -6.84 -19.16
N SER A 223 1.61 -7.03 -18.38
CA SER A 223 2.82 -6.19 -18.45
C SER A 223 3.51 -6.23 -19.83
N PRO A 224 3.63 -7.39 -20.52
CA PRO A 224 4.16 -7.42 -21.88
C PRO A 224 3.35 -6.57 -22.87
N LEU A 225 2.02 -6.61 -22.77
CA LEU A 225 1.13 -5.80 -23.60
C LEU A 225 1.29 -4.31 -23.27
N ALA A 226 1.26 -3.95 -21.99
CA ALA A 226 1.40 -2.58 -21.55
C ALA A 226 2.75 -1.99 -22.00
N LYS A 227 3.83 -2.76 -21.95
CA LYS A 227 5.16 -2.34 -22.42
C LYS A 227 5.19 -1.99 -23.91
N VAL A 228 4.41 -2.69 -24.74
CA VAL A 228 4.36 -2.46 -26.19
C VAL A 228 3.47 -1.26 -26.54
N PHE A 229 2.28 -1.19 -25.95
CA PHE A 229 1.27 -0.18 -26.32
C PHE A 229 1.37 1.12 -25.52
N PHE A 230 1.98 1.08 -24.34
CA PHE A 230 2.07 2.21 -23.43
C PHE A 230 3.52 2.48 -22.97
N PRO A 231 4.50 2.59 -23.89
CA PRO A 231 5.90 2.83 -23.52
C PRO A 231 6.08 4.20 -22.84
N ASP A 232 5.29 5.20 -23.23
CA ASP A 232 5.44 6.59 -22.75
C ASP A 232 4.85 6.84 -21.36
N VAL A 233 4.07 5.90 -20.82
CA VAL A 233 3.40 6.03 -19.51
C VAL A 233 3.79 4.93 -18.53
N GLY A 234 4.94 4.28 -18.76
CA GLY A 234 5.48 3.30 -17.81
C GLY A 234 4.82 1.93 -17.87
N GLY A 235 4.38 1.47 -19.05
CA GLY A 235 3.82 0.12 -19.21
C GLY A 235 4.74 -1.01 -18.73
N SER A 236 6.06 -0.77 -18.65
CA SER A 236 7.04 -1.73 -18.11
C SER A 236 7.24 -1.67 -16.58
N THR A 237 6.53 -0.79 -15.86
CA THR A 237 6.72 -0.57 -14.42
C THR A 237 5.44 -0.84 -13.61
N LEU A 238 4.56 -1.72 -14.11
CA LEU A 238 3.40 -2.17 -13.35
C LEU A 238 3.86 -3.03 -12.16
N ASP A 239 3.62 -2.55 -10.96
CA ASP A 239 4.10 -3.13 -9.69
C ASP A 239 2.98 -3.40 -8.67
N SER A 240 1.75 -2.99 -9.00
CA SER A 240 0.61 -3.03 -8.11
C SER A 240 -0.68 -3.33 -8.88
N HIS A 241 -1.61 -4.00 -8.20
CA HIS A 241 -2.92 -4.31 -8.75
C HIS A 241 -3.98 -4.22 -7.65
N HIS A 242 -5.21 -3.98 -8.05
CA HIS A 242 -6.37 -4.03 -7.17
C HIS A 242 -7.52 -4.72 -7.92
N GLY A 243 -7.63 -6.04 -7.76
CA GLY A 243 -8.63 -6.85 -8.45
C GLY A 243 -9.96 -6.85 -7.71
N PHE A 244 -11.04 -6.50 -8.41
CA PHE A 244 -12.39 -6.58 -7.86
C PHE A 244 -13.43 -6.88 -8.95
N VAL A 245 -14.56 -7.45 -8.52
CA VAL A 245 -15.75 -7.67 -9.34
C VAL A 245 -16.83 -6.71 -8.88
N VAL A 246 -17.57 -6.15 -9.84
CA VAL A 246 -18.73 -5.28 -9.60
C VAL A 246 -19.95 -5.95 -10.20
N GLU A 247 -21.07 -5.86 -9.50
CA GLU A 247 -22.34 -6.38 -9.96
C GLU A 247 -23.33 -5.24 -10.23
N TYR A 248 -23.84 -5.18 -11.46
CA TYR A 248 -24.86 -4.22 -11.88
C TYR A 248 -26.21 -4.93 -12.02
N GLY A 249 -27.29 -4.28 -11.61
CA GLY A 249 -28.63 -4.83 -11.69
C GLY A 249 -29.70 -3.77 -11.45
N LYS A 250 -30.93 -4.01 -11.92
CA LYS A 250 -32.04 -3.04 -11.82
C LYS A 250 -32.41 -2.67 -10.37
N ASP A 251 -32.10 -3.53 -9.41
CA ASP A 251 -32.25 -3.31 -7.96
C ASP A 251 -30.89 -3.14 -7.22
N LYS A 252 -29.80 -2.97 -7.98
CA LYS A 252 -28.41 -2.86 -7.49
C LYS A 252 -27.80 -1.54 -7.96
N ASP A 253 -26.47 -1.45 -8.07
CA ASP A 253 -25.82 -0.24 -8.56
C ASP A 253 -26.17 -0.06 -10.05
N VAL A 254 -26.79 1.06 -10.42
CA VAL A 254 -27.31 1.29 -11.78
C VAL A 254 -26.38 2.18 -12.61
N GLU A 255 -25.50 2.98 -11.98
CA GLU A 255 -24.64 3.95 -12.69
C GLU A 255 -23.28 4.14 -12.01
N LEU A 256 -22.21 4.15 -12.82
CA LEU A 256 -20.86 4.63 -12.46
C LEU A 256 -20.73 6.09 -12.89
N GLY A 257 -21.24 7.01 -12.07
CA GLY A 257 -21.06 8.45 -12.27
C GLY A 257 -22.12 9.10 -13.15
N ASN A 258 -22.62 10.23 -12.65
CA ASN A 258 -23.22 11.27 -13.48
C ASN A 258 -22.13 12.17 -14.06
#